data_AF-B4NTH2-F1
#
_entry.id   AF-B4NTH2-F1
#
_cell.length_a   1.000
_cell.length_b   1.000
_cell.length_c   1.000
_cell.angle_alpha   90.00
_cell.angle_beta   90.00
_cell.angle_gamma   90.00
#
_symmetry.space_group_name_H-M   'P 1'
#
loop_
_entity.id
_entity.type
_entity.pdbx_description
1 polymer ?
#
loop_
_entity_poly.entity_id
_entity_poly.type
_entity_poly.pdbx_seq_one_letter_code
_entity_poly.pdbx_strand_id
1 'polypeptide(L)'
;MQLLEQKLATVLLQAFEQCHSWMHLLRLTLMFGSLLQREAVRPELARVLPHILFIYDTEMEQLEDSVGEVLLGYEIRGLAALPLANNFPPIANAMMWLEQHISRCDEFGAKELSQLVEQLLKEKSELQTLPIQWNSLLSRRNILTTKLSNLQMKIWTSWHECVDKLIVQGLDESVLSRSQDLSQLHLNFSPVLFTLLKETKYLLALQATGSLSGDLFQLPEPLLTLYGHRDAYWERRIRLIKIGEFYNGIRSGECAAAELQLIRNDLATIDEHVEVACQQLTWRNYDDQLVAGIFEQSRDLFARLQQSHGNLDAILASMRRWSREPLHQRSLYGRNLLDLRHQQDRVRLRLLQCDETKMLLNRLLIANFCLFFNYESQEFQLYSRDRGQG
;
A
#
# COMPACT_ATOMS: atom_id res chain seq x y z
N MET A 1 10.86 57.12 -28.23
CA MET A 1 11.25 56.32 -27.05
C MET A 1 10.17 56.36 -25.98
N GLN A 2 9.80 57.53 -25.43
CA GLN A 2 8.78 57.65 -24.37
C GLN A 2 7.40 57.03 -24.70
N LEU A 3 6.90 57.18 -25.94
CA LEU A 3 5.62 56.58 -26.35
C LEU A 3 5.65 55.03 -26.35
N LEU A 4 6.81 54.42 -26.60
CA LEU A 4 6.97 52.97 -26.56
C LEU A 4 7.00 52.47 -25.11
N GLU A 5 7.61 53.23 -24.21
CA GLU A 5 7.65 52.94 -22.78
C GLU A 5 6.28 53.06 -22.13
N GLN A 6 5.48 54.06 -22.51
CA GLN A 6 4.09 54.19 -22.08
C GLN A 6 3.24 53.01 -22.55
N LYS A 7 3.37 52.58 -23.82
CA LYS A 7 2.68 51.39 -24.32
C LYS A 7 3.09 50.14 -23.55
N LEU A 8 4.38 49.97 -23.26
CA LEU A 8 4.88 48.86 -22.47
C LEU A 8 4.31 48.87 -21.04
N ALA A 9 4.25 50.04 -20.39
CA ALA A 9 3.64 50.19 -19.08
C ALA A 9 2.16 49.81 -19.08
N THR A 10 1.39 50.23 -20.09
CA THR A 10 -0.04 49.87 -20.20
C THR A 10 -0.28 48.38 -20.42
N VAL A 11 0.55 47.72 -21.24
CA VAL A 11 0.46 46.27 -21.48
C VAL A 11 0.78 45.50 -20.21
N LEU A 12 1.83 45.89 -19.49
CA LEU A 12 2.20 45.25 -18.23
C LEU A 12 1.11 45.45 -17.17
N LEU A 13 0.59 46.67 -17.01
CA LEU A 13 -0.50 46.97 -16.08
C LEU A 13 -1.71 46.06 -16.34
N GLN A 14 -2.15 45.97 -17.60
CA GLN A 14 -3.26 45.09 -17.98
C GLN A 14 -2.94 43.61 -17.70
N ALA A 15 -1.71 43.16 -17.96
CA ALA A 15 -1.31 41.78 -17.73
C ALA A 15 -1.33 41.41 -16.23
N PHE A 16 -0.90 42.33 -15.35
CA PHE A 16 -1.00 42.13 -13.90
C PHE A 16 -2.44 42.18 -13.39
N GLU A 17 -3.29 43.07 -13.91
CA GLU A 17 -4.72 43.13 -13.54
C GLU A 17 -5.49 41.87 -13.94
N GLN A 18 -5.09 41.21 -15.03
CA GLN A 18 -5.71 39.95 -15.48
C GLN A 18 -5.23 38.71 -14.72
N CYS A 19 -4.24 38.83 -13.84
CA CYS A 19 -3.79 37.72 -13.00
C CYS A 19 -4.74 37.56 -11.81
N HIS A 20 -5.10 36.32 -11.48
CA HIS A 20 -6.04 35.99 -10.39
C HIS A 20 -5.41 35.09 -9.31
N SER A 21 -4.12 34.76 -9.41
CA SER A 21 -3.42 33.91 -8.44
C SER A 21 -2.01 34.42 -8.22
N TRP A 22 -1.50 34.25 -7.00
CA TRP A 22 -0.15 34.66 -6.63
C TRP A 22 0.92 34.00 -7.50
N MET A 23 0.73 32.72 -7.84
CA MET A 23 1.68 32.00 -8.70
C MET A 23 1.77 32.61 -10.11
N HIS A 24 0.65 33.09 -10.65
CA HIS A 24 0.65 33.77 -11.95
C HIS A 24 1.34 35.13 -11.86
N LEU A 25 1.10 35.89 -10.78
CA LEU A 25 1.80 37.14 -10.53
C LEU A 25 3.31 36.91 -10.43
N LEU A 26 3.74 35.87 -9.69
CA LEU A 26 5.16 35.52 -9.54
C LEU A 26 5.81 35.12 -10.85
N ARG A 27 5.14 34.29 -11.66
CA ARG A 27 5.64 33.96 -13.00
C ARG A 27 5.77 35.19 -13.87
N LEU A 28 4.79 36.09 -13.81
CA LEU A 28 4.81 37.32 -14.58
C LEU A 28 5.95 38.24 -14.13
N THR A 29 6.18 38.38 -12.82
CA THR A 29 7.32 39.14 -12.30
C THR A 29 8.66 38.56 -12.76
N LEU A 30 8.80 37.24 -12.74
CA LEU A 30 10.00 36.54 -13.21
C LEU A 30 10.23 36.72 -14.73
N MET A 31 9.17 36.62 -15.53
CA MET A 31 9.24 36.72 -17.00
C MET A 31 9.65 38.13 -17.45
N PHE A 32 9.13 39.18 -16.80
CA PHE A 32 9.41 40.55 -17.20
C PHE A 32 10.61 41.16 -16.46
N GLY A 33 10.99 40.65 -15.28
CA GLY A 33 12.26 40.91 -14.60
C GLY A 33 12.70 42.38 -14.64
N SER A 34 13.81 42.66 -15.31
CA SER A 34 14.40 44.01 -15.43
C SER A 34 13.51 45.04 -16.13
N LEU A 35 12.51 44.63 -16.90
CA LEU A 35 11.56 45.55 -17.55
C LEU A 35 10.68 46.26 -16.51
N LEU A 36 10.41 45.60 -15.38
CA LEU A 36 9.61 46.15 -14.27
C LEU A 36 10.36 47.22 -13.48
N GLN A 37 11.70 47.22 -13.56
CA GLN A 37 12.56 48.18 -12.84
C GLN A 37 12.75 49.51 -13.61
N ARG A 38 12.20 49.65 -14.82
CA ARG A 38 12.32 50.87 -15.61
C ARG A 38 11.54 52.04 -14.99
N GLU A 39 12.15 53.21 -14.95
CA GLU A 39 11.59 54.42 -14.30
C GLU A 39 10.25 54.87 -14.90
N ALA A 40 10.06 54.70 -16.21
CA ALA A 40 8.80 55.04 -16.87
C ALA A 40 7.64 54.07 -16.56
N VAL A 41 7.94 52.85 -16.07
CA VAL A 41 6.97 51.76 -15.89
C VAL A 41 6.51 51.64 -14.44
N ARG A 42 7.44 51.82 -13.48
CA ARG A 42 7.18 51.75 -12.03
C ARG A 42 5.99 52.59 -11.52
N PRO A 43 5.83 53.88 -11.88
CA PRO A 43 4.74 54.70 -11.34
C PRO A 43 3.35 54.27 -11.85
N GLU A 44 3.28 53.72 -13.07
CA GLU A 44 2.05 53.17 -13.64
C GLU A 44 1.72 51.81 -12.98
N LEU A 45 2.71 50.93 -12.81
CA LEU A 45 2.53 49.64 -12.12
C LEU A 45 2.09 49.77 -10.67
N ALA A 46 2.43 50.85 -9.98
CA ALA A 46 1.98 51.09 -8.61
C ALA A 46 0.44 51.13 -8.47
N ARG A 47 -0.31 51.34 -9.57
CA ARG A 47 -1.78 51.24 -9.57
C ARG A 47 -2.29 49.81 -9.36
N VAL A 48 -1.47 48.79 -9.64
CA VAL A 48 -1.84 47.37 -9.53
C VAL A 48 -1.63 46.85 -8.10
N LEU A 49 -0.95 47.60 -7.22
CA LEU A 49 -0.69 47.20 -5.84
C LEU A 49 -1.95 46.76 -5.06
N PRO A 50 -3.09 47.49 -5.09
CA PRO A 50 -4.30 47.04 -4.40
C PRO A 50 -4.79 45.67 -4.85
N HIS A 51 -4.68 45.35 -6.15
CA HIS A 51 -5.06 44.06 -6.72
C HIS A 51 -4.11 42.94 -6.27
N ILE A 52 -2.80 43.20 -6.29
CA ILE A 52 -1.79 42.24 -5.80
C ILE A 52 -2.01 41.91 -4.32
N LEU A 53 -2.25 42.94 -3.50
CA LEU A 53 -2.51 42.77 -2.06
C LEU A 53 -3.83 42.05 -1.81
N PHE A 54 -4.87 42.32 -2.61
CA PHE A 54 -6.15 41.60 -2.53
C PHE A 54 -5.98 40.11 -2.83
N ILE A 55 -5.23 39.74 -3.88
CA ILE A 55 -4.94 38.33 -4.21
C ILE A 55 -4.14 37.67 -3.08
N TYR A 56 -3.14 38.36 -2.53
CA TYR A 56 -2.37 37.85 -1.41
C TYR A 56 -3.26 37.59 -0.19
N ASP A 57 -4.12 38.55 0.18
CA ASP A 57 -5.00 38.43 1.34
C ASP A 57 -6.00 37.29 1.18
N THR A 58 -6.65 37.19 0.01
CA THR A 58 -7.63 36.11 -0.26
C THR A 58 -7.00 34.72 -0.31
N GLU A 59 -5.84 34.53 -0.95
CA GLU A 59 -5.18 33.22 -0.94
C GLU A 59 -4.59 32.88 0.45
N MET A 60 -4.16 33.88 1.22
CA MET A 60 -3.73 33.68 2.61
C MET A 60 -4.89 33.29 3.53
N GLU A 61 -6.05 33.93 3.40
CA GLU A 61 -7.26 33.59 4.16
C GLU A 61 -7.67 32.13 3.87
N GLN A 62 -7.66 31.71 2.61
CA GLN A 62 -7.92 30.31 2.23
C GLN A 62 -6.93 29.33 2.86
N LEU A 63 -5.64 29.69 2.92
CA LEU A 63 -4.64 28.88 3.61
C LEU A 63 -4.88 28.81 5.12
N GLU A 64 -5.14 29.96 5.75
CA GLU A 64 -5.43 30.06 7.18
C GLU A 64 -6.68 29.24 7.55
N ASP A 65 -7.74 29.29 6.75
CA ASP A 65 -8.95 28.49 6.94
C ASP A 65 -8.65 26.99 6.84
N SER A 66 -7.90 26.58 5.80
CA SER A 66 -7.57 25.17 5.58
C SER A 66 -6.70 24.57 6.68
N VAL A 67 -5.83 25.39 7.28
CA VAL A 67 -4.92 24.99 8.34
C VAL A 67 -5.56 25.15 9.72
N GLY A 68 -6.46 26.12 9.89
CA GLY A 68 -7.09 26.46 11.16
C GLY A 68 -7.85 25.29 11.78
N GLU A 69 -8.65 24.58 10.96
CA GLU A 69 -9.36 23.37 11.42
C GLU A 69 -8.41 22.29 11.92
N VAL A 70 -7.28 22.09 11.22
CA VAL A 70 -6.30 21.06 11.56
C VAL A 70 -5.51 21.44 12.81
N LEU A 71 -5.09 22.70 12.95
CA LEU A 71 -4.37 23.17 14.14
C LEU A 71 -5.23 23.05 15.41
N LEU A 72 -6.49 23.47 15.35
CA LEU A 72 -7.44 23.33 16.46
C LEU A 72 -7.78 21.86 16.72
N GLY A 73 -8.02 21.09 15.66
CA GLY A 73 -8.33 19.66 15.75
C GLY A 73 -7.19 18.85 16.35
N TYR A 74 -5.94 19.20 16.06
CA TYR A 74 -4.76 18.48 16.54
C TYR A 74 -4.63 18.53 18.06
N GLU A 75 -4.99 19.63 18.71
CA GLU A 75 -4.98 19.74 20.18
C GLU A 75 -5.95 18.76 20.86
N ILE A 76 -7.03 18.38 20.16
CA ILE A 76 -8.09 17.52 20.71
C ILE A 76 -7.93 16.06 20.25
N ARG A 77 -7.56 15.84 18.98
CA ARG A 77 -7.57 14.53 18.31
C ARG A 77 -6.18 14.03 17.91
N GLY A 78 -5.13 14.83 18.11
CA GLY A 78 -3.77 14.52 17.68
C GLY A 78 -3.67 14.28 16.16
N LEU A 79 -2.93 13.25 15.77
CA LEU A 79 -2.68 12.91 14.35
C LEU A 79 -3.96 12.62 13.54
N ALA A 80 -5.06 12.23 14.19
CA ALA A 80 -6.33 11.97 13.52
C ALA A 80 -7.03 13.25 13.01
N ALA A 81 -6.56 14.43 13.40
CA ALA A 81 -7.02 15.70 12.87
C ALA A 81 -6.50 15.99 11.46
N LEU A 82 -5.38 15.38 11.06
CA LEU A 82 -4.81 15.59 9.74
C LEU A 82 -5.54 14.76 8.68
N PRO A 83 -5.75 15.30 7.48
CA PRO A 83 -6.38 14.56 6.40
C PRO A 83 -5.47 13.41 5.97
N LEU A 84 -5.91 12.18 6.21
CA LEU A 84 -5.17 10.95 5.88
C LEU A 84 -5.47 10.54 4.44
N ALA A 85 -4.44 10.52 3.59
CA ALA A 85 -4.54 9.86 2.29
C ALA A 85 -4.62 8.33 2.48
N ASN A 86 -5.51 7.67 1.74
CA ASN A 86 -5.67 6.22 1.81
C ASN A 86 -4.34 5.50 1.59
N ASN A 87 -4.03 4.52 2.45
CA ASN A 87 -2.80 3.71 2.44
C ASN A 87 -1.48 4.46 2.71
N PHE A 88 -1.52 5.73 3.09
CA PHE A 88 -0.33 6.47 3.51
C PHE A 88 -0.09 6.31 5.02
N PRO A 89 1.16 6.15 5.47
CA PRO A 89 1.42 5.99 6.90
C PRO A 89 1.30 7.37 7.62
N PRO A 90 0.83 7.37 8.88
CA PRO A 90 0.33 8.58 9.55
C PRO A 90 1.37 9.70 9.72
N ILE A 91 2.61 9.39 10.07
CA ILE A 91 3.66 10.39 10.36
C ILE A 91 4.16 11.01 9.06
N ALA A 92 4.53 10.20 8.07
CA ALA A 92 4.94 10.71 6.78
C ALA A 92 3.82 11.51 6.11
N ASN A 93 2.54 11.10 6.29
CA ASN A 93 1.40 11.87 5.79
C ASN A 93 1.36 13.26 6.43
N ALA A 94 1.50 13.31 7.75
CA ALA A 94 1.50 14.56 8.49
C ALA A 94 2.65 15.47 8.07
N MET A 95 3.86 14.91 7.93
CA MET A 95 5.03 15.66 7.48
C MET A 95 4.83 16.19 6.06
N MET A 96 4.34 15.37 5.13
CA MET A 96 4.07 15.78 3.75
C MET A 96 3.01 16.89 3.69
N TRP A 97 1.92 16.75 4.45
CA TRP A 97 0.85 17.75 4.47
C TRP A 97 1.36 19.09 5.03
N LEU A 98 2.14 19.06 6.12
CA LEU A 98 2.72 20.27 6.70
C LEU A 98 3.71 20.92 5.75
N GLU A 99 4.56 20.13 5.11
CA GLU A 99 5.55 20.62 4.16
C GLU A 99 4.90 21.26 2.94
N GLN A 100 3.78 20.70 2.44
CA GLN A 100 3.02 21.32 1.35
C GLN A 100 2.51 22.70 1.73
N HIS A 101 2.01 22.89 2.95
CA HIS A 101 1.53 24.19 3.41
C HIS A 101 2.66 25.17 3.73
N ILE A 102 3.77 24.68 4.30
CA ILE A 102 4.97 25.49 4.54
C ILE A 102 5.56 25.97 3.20
N SER A 103 5.72 25.07 2.23
CA SER A 103 6.19 25.40 0.88
C SER A 103 5.29 26.43 0.21
N ARG A 104 3.97 26.33 0.36
CA ARG A 104 3.03 27.35 -0.15
C ARG A 104 3.23 28.69 0.55
N CYS A 105 3.43 28.70 1.87
CA CYS A 105 3.78 29.93 2.60
C CYS A 105 5.11 30.53 2.10
N ASP A 106 6.09 29.69 1.77
CA ASP A 106 7.37 30.15 1.24
C ASP A 106 7.24 30.74 -0.17
N GLU A 107 6.32 30.23 -1.01
CA GLU A 107 5.96 30.86 -2.30
C GLU A 107 5.39 32.27 -2.13
N PHE A 108 4.59 32.52 -1.08
CA PHE A 108 4.18 33.88 -0.70
C PHE A 108 5.36 34.76 -0.26
N GLY A 109 6.46 34.13 0.20
CA GLY A 109 7.72 34.79 0.54
C GLY A 109 8.73 34.90 -0.60
N ALA A 110 8.36 34.57 -1.84
CA ALA A 110 9.25 34.70 -2.99
C ALA A 110 9.85 36.12 -3.07
N LYS A 111 11.18 36.17 -3.12
CA LYS A 111 11.95 37.42 -3.00
C LYS A 111 11.63 38.38 -4.14
N GLU A 112 11.42 37.86 -5.34
CA GLU A 112 11.26 38.63 -6.57
C GLU A 112 9.99 39.47 -6.54
N LEU A 113 8.86 38.86 -6.15
CA LEU A 113 7.58 39.56 -6.05
C LEU A 113 7.55 40.46 -4.81
N SER A 114 8.08 39.99 -3.67
CA SER A 114 8.18 40.79 -2.44
C SER A 114 9.00 42.06 -2.66
N GLN A 115 10.14 41.97 -3.33
CA GLN A 115 10.98 43.13 -3.67
C GLN A 115 10.29 44.07 -4.64
N LEU A 116 9.56 43.55 -5.63
CA LEU A 116 8.77 44.39 -6.53
C LEU A 116 7.72 45.20 -5.76
N VAL A 117 6.98 44.54 -4.84
CA VAL A 117 5.97 45.20 -4.01
C VAL A 117 6.61 46.29 -3.14
N GLU A 118 7.72 45.98 -2.47
CA GLU A 118 8.47 46.96 -1.67
C GLU A 118 8.98 48.15 -2.49
N GLN A 119 9.40 47.93 -3.74
CA GLN A 119 9.82 49.00 -4.64
C GLN A 119 8.63 49.87 -5.07
N LEU A 120 7.51 49.26 -5.48
CA LEU A 120 6.31 49.99 -5.89
C LEU A 120 5.69 50.78 -4.75
N LEU A 121 5.78 50.30 -3.50
CA LEU A 121 5.31 51.02 -2.31
C LEU A 121 6.10 52.30 -2.04
N LYS A 122 7.37 52.39 -2.48
CA LYS A 122 8.21 53.59 -2.31
C LYS A 122 7.92 54.70 -3.33
N GLU A 123 7.31 54.37 -4.46
CA GLU A 123 7.08 55.29 -5.58
C GLU A 123 5.89 56.24 -5.35
N LYS A 124 4.89 55.85 -4.55
CA LYS A 124 3.68 56.66 -4.31
C LYS A 124 3.48 57.00 -2.84
N SER A 125 3.68 58.27 -2.49
CA SER A 125 3.40 58.85 -1.17
C SER A 125 1.91 58.91 -0.82
N GLU A 126 1.02 58.81 -1.82
CA GLU A 126 -0.44 58.87 -1.67
C GLU A 126 -1.05 57.59 -1.07
N LEU A 127 -0.29 56.49 -1.03
CA LEU A 127 -0.76 55.16 -0.61
C LEU A 127 -0.39 54.86 0.84
N GLN A 128 -0.60 55.79 1.77
CA GLN A 128 -0.12 55.69 3.16
C GLN A 128 -0.59 54.44 3.92
N THR A 129 -1.74 53.86 3.55
CA THR A 129 -2.31 52.67 4.18
C THR A 129 -1.73 51.36 3.64
N LEU A 130 -1.25 51.31 2.39
CA LEU A 130 -0.78 50.07 1.76
C LEU A 130 0.50 49.49 2.38
N PRO A 131 1.50 50.29 2.79
CA PRO A 131 2.67 49.75 3.51
C PRO A 131 2.30 49.05 4.82
N ILE A 132 1.31 49.58 5.55
CA ILE A 132 0.83 48.98 6.80
C ILE A 132 0.12 47.65 6.50
N GLN A 133 -0.72 47.62 5.47
CA GLN A 133 -1.39 46.39 5.02
C GLN A 133 -0.37 45.33 4.58
N TRP A 134 0.62 45.70 3.78
CA TRP A 134 1.69 44.79 3.34
C TRP A 134 2.46 44.19 4.52
N ASN A 135 2.85 45.01 5.50
CA ASN A 135 3.53 44.54 6.71
C ASN A 135 2.64 43.60 7.54
N SER A 136 1.34 43.89 7.63
CA SER A 136 0.36 43.02 8.29
C SER A 136 0.27 41.65 7.60
N LEU A 137 0.18 41.62 6.27
CA LEU A 137 0.13 40.40 5.47
C LEU A 137 1.41 39.55 5.58
N LEU A 138 2.58 40.19 5.59
CA LEU A 138 3.85 39.52 5.86
C LEU A 138 3.89 38.93 7.28
N SER A 139 3.38 39.68 8.27
CA SER A 139 3.33 39.21 9.66
C SER A 139 2.40 37.99 9.80
N ARG A 140 1.23 37.99 9.15
CA ARG A 140 0.28 36.87 9.13
C ARG A 140 0.91 35.60 8.55
N ARG A 141 1.55 35.72 7.39
CA ARG A 141 2.31 34.63 6.78
C ARG A 141 3.38 34.09 7.72
N ASN A 142 4.23 34.96 8.29
CA ASN A 142 5.29 34.52 9.19
C ASN A 142 4.75 33.79 10.43
N ILE A 143 3.64 34.28 11.00
CA ILE A 143 2.95 33.62 12.12
C ILE A 143 2.44 32.25 11.68
N LEU A 144 1.81 32.13 10.52
CA LEU A 144 1.31 30.85 9.99
C LEU A 144 2.44 29.85 9.75
N THR A 145 3.51 30.26 9.06
CA THR A 145 4.71 29.42 8.85
C THR A 145 5.28 28.94 10.17
N THR A 146 5.39 29.83 11.17
CA THR A 146 5.91 29.47 12.50
C THR A 146 5.00 28.48 13.22
N LYS A 147 3.67 28.64 13.13
CA LYS A 147 2.72 27.68 13.71
C LYS A 147 2.85 26.30 13.07
N LEU A 148 2.95 26.25 11.74
CA LEU A 148 3.12 25.00 10.98
C LEU A 148 4.44 24.31 11.30
N SER A 149 5.57 25.04 11.31
CA SER A 149 6.88 24.49 11.64
C SER A 149 6.94 23.97 13.08
N ASN A 150 6.30 24.67 14.02
CA ASN A 150 6.21 24.22 15.42
C ASN A 150 5.39 22.93 15.54
N LEU A 151 4.31 22.79 14.77
CA LEU A 151 3.53 21.54 14.73
C LEU A 151 4.35 20.41 14.12
N GLN A 152 5.06 20.67 13.02
CA GLN A 152 5.94 19.72 12.35
C GLN A 152 7.01 19.19 13.31
N MET A 153 7.70 20.09 14.01
CA MET A 153 8.69 19.70 15.02
C MET A 153 8.07 18.93 16.19
N LYS A 154 6.90 19.34 16.71
CA LYS A 154 6.20 18.61 17.77
C LYS A 154 5.85 17.18 17.37
N ILE A 155 5.32 16.98 16.17
CA ILE A 155 4.98 15.64 15.67
C ILE A 155 6.26 14.81 15.52
N TRP A 156 7.33 15.41 14.99
CA TRP A 156 8.59 14.72 14.80
C TRP A 156 9.22 14.27 16.12
N THR A 157 9.33 15.18 17.10
CA THR A 157 9.96 14.87 18.39
C THR A 157 9.16 13.82 19.17
N SER A 158 7.83 13.96 19.22
CA SER A 158 6.97 12.98 19.90
C SER A 158 7.03 11.61 19.25
N TRP A 159 7.09 11.55 17.90
CA TRP A 159 7.29 10.29 17.20
C TRP A 159 8.66 9.70 17.51
N HIS A 160 9.74 10.48 17.39
CA HIS A 160 11.11 10.04 17.64
C HIS A 160 11.30 9.44 19.04
N GLU A 161 10.69 10.02 20.08
CA GLU A 161 10.68 9.47 21.45
C GLU A 161 9.95 8.12 21.57
N CYS A 162 8.99 7.86 20.68
CA CYS A 162 8.20 6.64 20.69
C CYS A 162 8.76 5.55 19.77
N VAL A 163 9.58 5.89 18.76
CA VAL A 163 10.08 4.94 17.74
C VAL A 163 10.74 3.72 18.38
N ASP A 164 11.65 3.91 19.33
CA ASP A 164 12.37 2.80 19.96
C ASP A 164 11.42 1.83 20.67
N LYS A 165 10.39 2.36 21.35
CA LYS A 165 9.37 1.56 22.03
C LYS A 165 8.51 0.80 21.01
N LEU A 166 8.13 1.45 19.92
CA LEU A 166 7.33 0.84 18.86
C LEU A 166 8.12 -0.24 18.11
N ILE A 167 9.42 -0.05 17.93
CA ILE A 167 10.32 -1.07 17.36
C ILE A 167 10.34 -2.31 18.27
N VAL A 168 10.59 -2.13 19.58
CA VAL A 168 10.62 -3.25 20.53
C VAL A 168 9.27 -3.96 20.57
N GLN A 169 8.16 -3.21 20.67
CA GLN A 169 6.82 -3.78 20.67
C GLN A 169 6.54 -4.58 19.39
N GLY A 170 6.83 -4.03 18.21
CA GLY A 170 6.61 -4.73 16.95
C GLY A 170 7.51 -5.95 16.75
N LEU A 171 8.72 -5.94 17.32
CA LEU A 171 9.66 -7.05 17.25
C LEU A 171 9.31 -8.19 18.22
N ASP A 172 8.73 -7.87 19.38
CA ASP A 172 8.36 -8.85 20.42
C ASP A 172 6.99 -9.49 20.17
N GLU A 173 6.21 -8.99 19.21
CA GLU A 173 4.96 -9.61 18.79
C GLU A 173 5.19 -11.03 18.22
N SER A 174 4.34 -11.97 18.63
CA SER A 174 4.35 -13.32 18.08
C SER A 174 3.95 -13.29 16.60
N VAL A 175 4.65 -14.06 15.78
CA VAL A 175 4.44 -14.10 14.33
C VAL A 175 3.18 -14.89 13.97
N LEU A 176 2.90 -15.94 14.74
CA LEU A 176 1.78 -16.86 14.57
C LEU A 176 0.96 -16.90 15.86
N SER A 177 -0.36 -16.94 15.72
CA SER A 177 -1.27 -17.24 16.82
C SER A 177 -2.29 -18.29 16.38
N ARG A 178 -2.61 -19.22 17.28
CA ARG A 178 -3.56 -20.30 17.00
C ARG A 178 -4.92 -19.94 17.62
N SER A 179 -6.00 -20.21 16.90
CA SER A 179 -7.36 -20.13 17.44
C SER A 179 -7.52 -21.09 18.63
N GLN A 180 -8.38 -20.73 19.60
CA GLN A 180 -8.70 -21.55 20.77
C GLN A 180 -9.22 -22.95 20.39
N ASP A 181 -9.80 -23.09 19.19
CA ASP A 181 -10.34 -24.35 18.68
C ASP A 181 -9.31 -25.18 17.89
N LEU A 182 -8.04 -24.75 17.85
CA LEU A 182 -6.91 -25.37 17.11
C LEU A 182 -7.13 -25.51 15.58
N SER A 183 -8.24 -24.97 15.08
CA SER A 183 -8.74 -25.17 13.71
C SER A 183 -8.18 -24.18 12.71
N GLN A 184 -7.79 -22.99 13.15
CA GLN A 184 -7.32 -21.91 12.28
C GLN A 184 -6.06 -21.25 12.83
N LEU A 185 -5.18 -20.91 11.90
CA LEU A 185 -3.92 -20.24 12.14
C LEU A 185 -4.09 -18.76 11.77
N HIS A 186 -3.95 -17.88 12.75
CA HIS A 186 -3.95 -16.44 12.59
C HIS A 186 -2.52 -15.95 12.45
N LEU A 187 -2.27 -15.18 11.40
CA LEU A 187 -0.97 -14.60 11.13
C LEU A 187 -0.96 -13.18 11.69
N ASN A 188 -0.12 -12.92 12.67
CA ASN A 188 0.02 -11.58 13.21
C ASN A 188 1.15 -10.85 12.49
N PHE A 189 0.77 -10.03 11.52
CA PHE A 189 1.71 -9.24 10.73
C PHE A 189 2.14 -7.95 11.40
N SER A 190 2.15 -7.86 12.74
CA SER A 190 2.42 -6.65 13.54
C SER A 190 2.18 -5.35 12.76
N PRO A 191 0.94 -4.81 12.75
CA PRO A 191 0.64 -3.62 11.98
C PRO A 191 1.57 -2.46 12.34
N VAL A 192 2.08 -2.43 13.57
CA VAL A 192 3.07 -1.48 14.06
C VAL A 192 4.38 -1.58 13.27
N LEU A 193 4.99 -2.77 13.17
CA LEU A 193 6.28 -2.98 12.49
C LEU A 193 6.21 -2.62 10.99
N PHE A 194 5.19 -3.09 10.28
CA PHE A 194 5.06 -2.79 8.85
C PHE A 194 4.64 -1.35 8.59
N THR A 195 3.94 -0.70 9.53
CA THR A 195 3.70 0.75 9.45
C THR A 195 5.02 1.50 9.61
N LEU A 196 5.86 1.17 10.58
CA LEU A 196 7.20 1.77 10.73
C LEU A 196 8.09 1.59 9.49
N LEU A 197 8.10 0.41 8.88
CA LEU A 197 8.82 0.17 7.63
C LEU A 197 8.30 1.05 6.49
N LYS A 198 6.98 1.25 6.41
CA LYS A 198 6.37 2.18 5.44
C LYS A 198 6.72 3.62 5.77
N GLU A 199 6.62 4.04 7.04
CA GLU A 199 7.00 5.39 7.49
C GLU A 199 8.43 5.71 7.05
N THR A 200 9.37 4.82 7.36
CA THR A 200 10.78 5.00 7.01
C THR A 200 10.97 5.13 5.49
N LYS A 201 10.28 4.30 4.69
CA LYS A 201 10.32 4.41 3.23
C LYS A 201 9.86 5.78 2.74
N TYR A 202 8.73 6.27 3.23
CA TYR A 202 8.16 7.54 2.76
C TYR A 202 8.94 8.75 3.27
N LEU A 203 9.42 8.72 4.52
CA LEU A 203 10.26 9.77 5.07
C LEU A 203 11.59 9.90 4.32
N LEU A 204 12.24 8.77 3.99
CA LEU A 204 13.42 8.76 3.13
C LEU A 204 13.12 9.30 1.72
N ALA A 205 11.96 8.97 1.16
CA ALA A 205 11.55 9.50 -0.14
C ALA A 205 11.34 11.03 -0.08
N LEU A 206 10.72 11.56 0.98
CA LEU A 206 10.52 12.99 1.19
C LEU A 206 11.84 13.75 1.40
N GLN A 207 12.82 13.13 2.05
CA GLN A 207 14.18 13.68 2.16
C GLN A 207 14.90 13.67 0.81
N ALA A 208 14.76 12.59 0.03
CA ALA A 208 15.38 12.48 -1.28
C ALA A 208 14.82 13.48 -2.31
N THR A 209 13.53 13.83 -2.21
CA THR A 209 12.93 14.88 -3.06
C THR A 209 13.29 16.30 -2.62
N GLY A 210 14.01 16.46 -1.50
CA GLY A 210 14.35 17.75 -0.91
C GLY A 210 13.16 18.46 -0.27
N SER A 211 12.02 17.78 -0.16
CA SER A 211 10.83 18.33 0.50
C SER A 211 11.04 18.39 2.00
N LEU A 212 11.69 17.39 2.60
CA LEU A 212 12.00 17.39 4.02
C LEU A 212 13.50 17.62 4.23
N SER A 213 13.88 18.54 5.12
CA SER A 213 15.29 18.75 5.46
C SER A 213 15.87 17.52 6.18
N GLY A 214 16.77 16.79 5.51
CA GLY A 214 17.46 15.64 6.08
C GLY A 214 18.33 15.99 7.30
N ASP A 215 18.79 17.24 7.40
CA ASP A 215 19.61 17.71 8.53
C ASP A 215 18.77 17.96 9.78
N LEU A 216 17.54 18.48 9.62
CA LEU A 216 16.63 18.77 10.74
C LEU A 216 15.87 17.51 11.19
N PHE A 217 15.55 16.62 10.26
CA PHE A 217 14.69 15.47 10.50
C PHE A 217 15.46 14.16 10.34
N GLN A 218 16.48 13.95 11.17
CA GLN A 218 17.31 12.75 11.12
C GLN A 218 16.56 11.51 11.64
N LEU A 219 16.58 10.44 10.85
CA LEU A 219 15.95 9.17 11.23
C LEU A 219 16.83 8.43 12.26
N PRO A 220 16.23 7.80 13.29
CA PRO A 220 16.97 6.98 14.25
C PRO A 220 17.75 5.84 13.57
N GLU A 221 19.00 5.63 13.96
CA GLU A 221 19.83 4.52 13.47
C GLU A 221 19.18 3.12 13.68
N PRO A 222 18.51 2.82 14.81
CA PRO A 222 17.77 1.57 14.98
C PRO A 222 16.68 1.36 13.92
N LEU A 223 16.05 2.44 13.47
CA LEU A 223 15.01 2.37 12.44
C LEU A 223 15.61 2.13 11.05
N LEU A 224 16.75 2.75 10.75
CA LEU A 224 17.48 2.55 9.50
C LEU A 224 18.04 1.13 9.36
N THR A 225 18.59 0.58 10.45
CA THR A 225 19.05 -0.83 10.47
C THR A 225 17.90 -1.79 10.24
N LEU A 226 16.76 -1.58 10.91
CA LEU A 226 15.53 -2.34 10.70
C LEU A 226 15.04 -2.24 9.24
N TYR A 227 15.08 -1.05 8.66
CA TYR A 227 14.73 -0.82 7.26
C TYR A 227 15.69 -1.51 6.28
N GLY A 228 16.97 -1.67 6.62
CA GLY A 228 17.92 -2.47 5.86
C GLY A 228 17.50 -3.94 5.74
N HIS A 229 16.82 -4.48 6.76
CA HIS A 229 16.28 -5.85 6.76
C HIS A 229 14.86 -5.96 6.19
N ARG A 230 14.30 -4.90 5.59
CA ARG A 230 12.91 -4.88 5.09
C ARG A 230 12.60 -6.01 4.11
N ASP A 231 13.54 -6.37 3.24
CA ASP A 231 13.32 -7.36 2.19
C ASP A 231 13.19 -8.76 2.82
N ALA A 232 14.01 -9.05 3.83
CA ALA A 232 13.89 -10.26 4.64
C ALA A 232 12.53 -10.33 5.38
N TYR A 233 12.07 -9.24 5.99
CA TYR A 233 10.75 -9.20 6.63
C TYR A 233 9.61 -9.41 5.63
N TRP A 234 9.74 -8.87 4.41
CA TRP A 234 8.77 -9.06 3.34
C TRP A 234 8.72 -10.51 2.85
N GLU A 235 9.88 -11.14 2.64
CA GLU A 235 9.95 -12.56 2.29
C GLU A 235 9.34 -13.45 3.37
N ARG A 236 9.69 -13.21 4.64
CA ARG A 236 9.11 -13.91 5.80
C ARG A 236 7.60 -13.78 5.82
N ARG A 237 7.08 -12.57 5.61
CA ARG A 237 5.64 -12.31 5.51
C ARG A 237 4.97 -13.13 4.40
N ILE A 238 5.54 -13.16 3.20
CA ILE A 238 5.00 -13.95 2.09
C ILE A 238 4.98 -15.44 2.44
N ARG A 239 6.05 -15.97 3.03
CA ARG A 239 6.11 -17.38 3.46
C ARG A 239 5.03 -17.69 4.48
N LEU A 240 4.84 -16.83 5.48
CA LEU A 240 3.81 -17.00 6.51
C LEU A 240 2.40 -16.96 5.93
N ILE A 241 2.11 -16.04 4.99
CA ILE A 241 0.82 -16.00 4.27
C ILE A 241 0.54 -17.35 3.62
N LYS A 242 1.51 -17.89 2.88
CA LYS A 242 1.36 -19.19 2.21
C LYS A 242 1.19 -20.35 3.20
N ILE A 243 1.91 -20.35 4.33
CA ILE A 243 1.70 -21.35 5.40
C ILE A 243 0.28 -21.27 5.92
N GLY A 244 -0.24 -20.07 6.19
CA GLY A 244 -1.62 -19.88 6.60
C GLY A 244 -2.62 -20.36 5.56
N GLU A 245 -2.39 -20.08 4.28
CA GLU A 245 -3.22 -20.56 3.17
C GLU A 245 -3.24 -22.09 3.10
N PHE A 246 -2.08 -22.75 3.14
CA PHE A 246 -1.99 -24.21 3.09
C PHE A 246 -2.60 -24.85 4.34
N TYR A 247 -2.22 -24.39 5.53
CA TYR A 247 -2.69 -24.96 6.78
C TYR A 247 -4.20 -24.76 6.97
N ASN A 248 -4.71 -23.54 6.73
CA ASN A 248 -6.14 -23.26 6.84
C ASN A 248 -6.92 -23.94 5.70
N GLY A 249 -6.36 -24.08 4.50
CA GLY A 249 -6.97 -24.83 3.41
C GLY A 249 -7.24 -26.28 3.80
N ILE A 250 -6.25 -26.95 4.38
CA ILE A 250 -6.36 -28.34 4.84
C ILE A 250 -7.39 -28.48 5.98
N ARG A 251 -7.40 -27.54 6.94
CA ARG A 251 -8.23 -27.63 8.15
C ARG A 251 -9.67 -27.13 7.99
N SER A 252 -9.93 -26.16 7.12
CA SER A 252 -11.21 -25.41 7.12
C SER A 252 -12.02 -25.50 5.83
N GLY A 253 -11.43 -25.88 4.69
CA GLY A 253 -12.07 -25.69 3.39
C GLY A 253 -12.44 -26.96 2.62
N GLU A 254 -11.57 -27.98 2.62
CA GLU A 254 -11.56 -28.94 1.50
C GLU A 254 -11.54 -30.42 1.91
N CYS A 255 -11.16 -30.75 3.13
CA CYS A 255 -11.00 -32.15 3.55
C CYS A 255 -12.22 -32.70 4.29
N ALA A 256 -12.75 -33.83 3.83
CA ALA A 256 -13.75 -34.60 4.56
C ALA A 256 -13.13 -35.23 5.82
N ALA A 257 -13.95 -35.52 6.84
CA ALA A 257 -13.49 -36.14 8.09
C ALA A 257 -12.71 -37.45 7.87
N ALA A 258 -13.03 -38.20 6.82
CA ALA A 258 -12.31 -39.42 6.43
C ALA A 258 -10.90 -39.13 5.86
N GLU A 259 -10.71 -38.05 5.11
CA GLU A 259 -9.41 -37.67 4.55
C GLU A 259 -8.49 -37.12 5.64
N LEU A 260 -9.05 -36.36 6.59
CA LEU A 260 -8.32 -35.91 7.78
C LEU A 260 -7.85 -37.07 8.66
N GLN A 261 -8.59 -38.19 8.70
CA GLN A 261 -8.14 -39.40 9.40
C GLN A 261 -6.96 -40.08 8.69
N LEU A 262 -6.95 -40.11 7.36
CA LEU A 262 -5.84 -40.69 6.57
C LEU A 262 -4.54 -39.90 6.73
N ILE A 263 -4.65 -38.58 6.89
CA ILE A 263 -3.52 -37.65 6.94
C ILE A 263 -3.12 -37.30 8.39
N ARG A 264 -3.83 -37.83 9.38
CA ARG A 264 -3.70 -37.44 10.79
C ARG A 264 -2.26 -37.43 11.32
N ASN A 265 -1.43 -38.38 10.90
CA ASN A 265 -0.03 -38.46 11.36
C ASN A 265 0.81 -37.31 10.79
N ASP A 266 0.72 -37.06 9.47
CA ASP A 266 1.42 -35.94 8.82
C ASP A 266 0.94 -34.60 9.39
N LEU A 267 -0.38 -34.45 9.59
CA LEU A 267 -0.95 -33.25 10.22
C LEU A 267 -0.49 -33.05 11.66
N ALA A 268 -0.39 -34.13 12.45
CA ALA A 268 0.11 -34.05 13.82
C ALA A 268 1.56 -33.56 13.86
N THR A 269 2.41 -34.03 12.94
CA THR A 269 3.79 -33.51 12.86
C THR A 269 3.81 -32.02 12.51
N ILE A 270 3.00 -31.57 11.56
CA ILE A 270 2.90 -30.14 11.21
C ILE A 270 2.35 -29.34 12.41
N ASP A 271 1.36 -29.88 13.13
CA ASP A 271 0.78 -29.25 14.31
C ASP A 271 1.81 -29.05 15.43
N GLU A 272 2.68 -30.03 15.68
CA GLU A 272 3.77 -29.93 16.66
C GLU A 272 4.76 -28.84 16.26
N HIS A 273 5.19 -28.79 14.99
CA HIS A 273 6.08 -27.74 14.51
C HIS A 273 5.42 -26.35 14.56
N VAL A 274 4.14 -26.26 14.21
CA VAL A 274 3.35 -25.02 14.31
C VAL A 274 3.20 -24.58 15.77
N GLU A 275 3.06 -25.51 16.72
CA GLU A 275 2.98 -25.18 18.14
C GLU A 275 4.32 -24.64 18.67
N VAL A 276 5.44 -25.28 18.35
CA VAL A 276 6.78 -24.78 18.66
C VAL A 276 6.99 -23.39 18.04
N ALA A 277 6.58 -23.23 16.79
CA ALA A 277 6.61 -21.96 16.08
C ALA A 277 5.76 -20.87 16.75
N CYS A 278 4.55 -21.18 17.21
CA CYS A 278 3.70 -20.23 17.94
C CYS A 278 4.33 -19.78 19.28
N GLN A 279 5.09 -20.65 19.94
CA GLN A 279 5.69 -20.37 21.25
C GLN A 279 7.03 -19.63 21.14
N GLN A 280 7.82 -19.91 20.09
CA GLN A 280 9.21 -19.42 19.98
C GLN A 280 9.38 -18.28 18.97
N LEU A 281 8.53 -18.17 17.94
CA LEU A 281 8.72 -17.18 16.87
C LEU A 281 8.16 -15.81 17.26
N THR A 282 9.08 -14.89 17.48
CA THR A 282 8.84 -13.45 17.44
C THR A 282 9.50 -12.86 16.19
N TRP A 283 9.12 -11.65 15.79
CA TRP A 283 9.79 -10.96 14.68
C TRP A 283 11.28 -10.71 14.95
N ARG A 284 11.68 -10.68 16.21
CA ARG A 284 13.08 -10.64 16.67
C ARG A 284 13.83 -11.97 16.48
N ASN A 285 13.22 -13.07 16.90
CA ASN A 285 13.83 -14.40 16.88
C ASN A 285 13.11 -15.26 15.84
N TYR A 286 13.44 -15.03 14.57
CA TYR A 286 12.90 -15.81 13.46
C TYR A 286 13.83 -16.98 13.14
N ASP A 287 13.39 -18.20 13.44
CA ASP A 287 14.06 -19.41 13.01
C ASP A 287 13.62 -19.74 11.56
N ASP A 288 14.47 -19.33 10.61
CA ASP A 288 14.27 -19.58 9.19
C ASP A 288 14.16 -21.09 8.85
N GLN A 289 14.82 -21.97 9.62
CA GLN A 289 14.82 -23.42 9.35
C GLN A 289 13.51 -24.07 9.78
N LEU A 290 13.00 -23.74 10.97
CA LEU A 290 11.72 -24.26 11.45
C LEU A 290 10.58 -23.81 10.53
N VAL A 291 10.58 -22.54 10.11
CA VAL A 291 9.52 -22.03 9.22
C VAL A 291 9.62 -22.62 7.82
N ALA A 292 10.83 -22.83 7.29
CA ALA A 292 11.01 -23.54 6.02
C ALA A 292 10.51 -24.99 6.11
N GLY A 293 10.76 -25.68 7.22
CA GLY A 293 10.26 -27.03 7.47
C GLY A 293 8.73 -27.09 7.45
N ILE A 294 8.07 -26.18 8.17
CA ILE A 294 6.60 -26.07 8.18
C ILE A 294 6.08 -25.75 6.77
N PHE A 295 6.73 -24.83 6.06
CA PHE A 295 6.34 -24.45 4.70
C PHE A 295 6.40 -25.63 3.73
N GLU A 296 7.52 -26.36 3.68
CA GLU A 296 7.68 -27.50 2.76
C GLU A 296 6.70 -28.62 3.12
N GLN A 297 6.57 -28.99 4.40
CA GLN A 297 5.64 -30.03 4.84
C GLN A 297 4.17 -29.68 4.57
N SER A 298 3.77 -28.44 4.85
CA SER A 298 2.40 -27.97 4.59
C SER A 298 2.12 -27.85 3.09
N ARG A 299 3.07 -27.36 2.29
CA ARG A 299 2.96 -27.28 0.83
C ARG A 299 2.81 -28.67 0.22
N ASP A 300 3.68 -29.60 0.60
CA ASP A 300 3.68 -30.95 0.04
C ASP A 300 2.40 -31.68 0.42
N LEU A 301 1.93 -31.51 1.66
CA LEU A 301 0.66 -32.08 2.08
C LEU A 301 -0.54 -31.48 1.33
N PHE A 302 -0.59 -30.15 1.22
CA PHE A 302 -1.65 -29.46 0.48
C PHE A 302 -1.65 -29.83 -1.00
N ALA A 303 -0.48 -29.93 -1.64
CA ALA A 303 -0.36 -30.34 -3.04
C ALA A 303 -0.87 -31.77 -3.28
N ARG A 304 -0.53 -32.72 -2.38
CA ARG A 304 -1.03 -34.10 -2.46
C ARG A 304 -2.54 -34.17 -2.30
N LEU A 305 -3.10 -33.39 -1.38
CA LEU A 305 -4.54 -33.25 -1.18
C LEU A 305 -5.25 -32.69 -2.41
N GLN A 306 -4.76 -31.58 -2.96
CA GLN A 306 -5.30 -30.97 -4.17
C GLN A 306 -5.25 -31.93 -5.37
N GLN A 307 -4.16 -32.67 -5.53
CA GLN A 307 -4.06 -33.71 -6.57
C GLN A 307 -5.07 -34.84 -6.35
N SER A 308 -5.26 -35.29 -5.10
CA SER A 308 -6.26 -36.31 -4.77
C SER A 308 -7.68 -35.85 -5.07
N HIS A 309 -8.04 -34.62 -4.70
CA HIS A 309 -9.33 -34.01 -5.03
C HIS A 309 -9.52 -33.88 -6.54
N GLY A 310 -8.51 -33.40 -7.27
CA GLY A 310 -8.55 -33.33 -8.74
C GLY A 310 -8.74 -34.69 -9.41
N ASN A 311 -8.13 -35.75 -8.86
CA ASN A 311 -8.31 -37.12 -9.33
C ASN A 311 -9.74 -37.62 -9.08
N LEU A 312 -10.33 -37.33 -7.92
CA LEU A 312 -11.72 -37.65 -7.62
C LEU A 312 -12.69 -36.89 -8.52
N ASP A 313 -12.43 -35.60 -8.77
CA ASP A 313 -13.22 -34.78 -9.68
C ASP A 313 -13.15 -35.28 -11.12
N ALA A 314 -11.99 -35.76 -11.58
CA ALA A 314 -11.86 -36.39 -12.89
C ALA A 314 -12.70 -37.67 -13.00
N ILE A 315 -12.72 -38.51 -11.95
CA ILE A 315 -13.58 -39.70 -11.88
C ILE A 315 -15.05 -39.28 -11.94
N LEU A 316 -15.45 -38.32 -11.11
CA LEU A 316 -16.82 -37.85 -11.03
C LEU A 316 -17.27 -37.16 -12.32
N ALA A 317 -16.41 -36.38 -12.97
CA ALA A 317 -16.70 -35.76 -14.26
C ALA A 317 -16.92 -36.81 -15.35
N SER A 318 -16.08 -37.85 -15.38
CA SER A 318 -16.22 -38.97 -16.31
C SER A 318 -17.51 -39.75 -16.07
N MET A 319 -17.83 -40.03 -14.79
CA MET A 319 -19.10 -40.67 -14.39
C MET A 319 -20.32 -39.81 -14.74
N ARG A 320 -20.25 -38.49 -14.51
CA ARG A 320 -21.32 -37.52 -14.83
C ARG A 320 -21.55 -37.41 -16.33
N ARG A 321 -20.50 -37.48 -17.16
CA ARG A 321 -20.58 -37.38 -18.61
C ARG A 321 -21.51 -38.43 -19.19
N TRP A 322 -21.28 -39.69 -18.87
CA TRP A 322 -22.18 -40.73 -19.32
C TRP A 322 -23.49 -40.71 -18.51
N SER A 323 -23.49 -40.68 -17.18
CA SER A 323 -24.75 -40.78 -16.40
C SER A 323 -25.83 -39.76 -16.76
N ARG A 324 -25.46 -38.55 -17.20
CA ARG A 324 -26.39 -37.48 -17.62
C ARG A 324 -26.93 -37.65 -19.04
N GLU A 325 -26.27 -38.42 -19.90
CA GLU A 325 -26.76 -38.72 -21.24
C GLU A 325 -27.85 -39.78 -21.17
N PRO A 326 -29.10 -39.47 -21.55
CA PRO A 326 -30.19 -40.43 -21.53
C PRO A 326 -30.01 -41.46 -22.66
N LEU A 327 -30.20 -42.75 -22.33
CA LEU A 327 -30.13 -43.86 -23.28
C LEU A 327 -31.16 -43.75 -24.41
N HIS A 328 -32.31 -43.15 -24.12
CA HIS A 328 -33.38 -42.91 -25.07
C HIS A 328 -33.58 -41.41 -25.26
N GLN A 329 -33.44 -40.96 -26.50
CA GLN A 329 -33.70 -39.58 -26.91
C GLN A 329 -35.01 -39.52 -27.71
N ARG A 330 -35.69 -38.36 -27.64
CA ARG A 330 -36.88 -38.11 -28.46
C ARG A 330 -36.49 -38.02 -29.93
N SER A 331 -37.33 -38.58 -30.80
CA SER A 331 -37.18 -38.41 -32.24
C SER A 331 -37.18 -36.93 -32.61
N LEU A 332 -36.19 -36.47 -33.39
CA LEU A 332 -36.13 -35.11 -33.96
C LEU A 332 -37.34 -34.81 -34.86
N TYR A 333 -37.97 -35.85 -35.40
CA TYR A 333 -39.15 -35.76 -36.25
C TYR A 333 -40.43 -35.98 -35.45
N GLY A 334 -40.84 -34.96 -34.69
CA GLY A 334 -42.23 -34.56 -34.43
C GLY A 334 -43.23 -35.54 -33.81
N ARG A 335 -42.85 -36.75 -33.43
CA ARG A 335 -43.72 -37.68 -32.69
C ARG A 335 -43.12 -37.85 -31.30
N ASN A 336 -43.94 -37.79 -30.26
CA ASN A 336 -43.59 -37.99 -28.84
C ASN A 336 -43.06 -39.42 -28.52
N LEU A 337 -42.43 -40.08 -29.48
CA LEU A 337 -41.94 -41.45 -29.45
C LEU A 337 -40.43 -41.43 -29.20
N LEU A 338 -39.97 -42.40 -28.43
CA LEU A 338 -38.55 -42.66 -28.20
C LEU A 338 -37.93 -43.18 -29.50
N ASP A 339 -36.76 -42.66 -29.89
CA ASP A 339 -36.02 -43.21 -31.02
C ASP A 339 -35.38 -44.54 -30.60
N LEU A 340 -35.70 -45.62 -31.31
CA LEU A 340 -35.21 -46.99 -31.05
C LEU A 340 -34.12 -47.42 -32.06
N ARG A 341 -33.90 -46.66 -33.15
CA ARG A 341 -33.08 -47.12 -34.28
C ARG A 341 -31.60 -47.31 -33.93
N HIS A 342 -31.08 -46.47 -33.03
CA HIS A 342 -29.67 -46.53 -32.57
C HIS A 342 -29.56 -46.99 -31.10
N GLN A 343 -30.52 -47.78 -30.61
CA GLN A 343 -30.49 -48.25 -29.21
C GLN A 343 -29.28 -49.14 -28.92
N GLN A 344 -28.97 -50.09 -29.80
CA GLN A 344 -27.85 -51.01 -29.59
C GLN A 344 -26.49 -50.29 -29.63
N ASP A 345 -26.32 -49.34 -30.56
CA ASP A 345 -25.09 -48.54 -30.66
C ASP A 345 -24.90 -47.63 -29.44
N ARG A 346 -25.97 -46.99 -28.95
CA ARG A 346 -25.92 -46.16 -27.73
C ARG A 346 -25.61 -46.97 -26.48
N VAL A 347 -26.17 -48.17 -26.35
CA VAL A 347 -25.84 -49.09 -25.24
C VAL A 347 -24.38 -49.54 -25.34
N ARG A 348 -23.89 -49.87 -26.54
CA ARG A 348 -22.49 -50.25 -26.75
C ARG A 348 -21.52 -49.11 -26.42
N LEU A 349 -21.80 -47.89 -26.88
CA LEU A 349 -21.02 -46.70 -26.54
C LEU A 349 -21.03 -46.43 -25.03
N ARG A 350 -22.17 -46.60 -24.37
CA ARG A 350 -22.30 -46.46 -22.91
C ARG A 350 -21.46 -47.47 -22.15
N LEU A 351 -21.46 -48.73 -22.59
CA LEU A 351 -20.62 -49.77 -21.99
C LEU A 351 -19.13 -49.45 -22.16
N LEU A 352 -18.71 -48.99 -23.33
CA LEU A 352 -17.33 -48.54 -23.57
C LEU A 352 -16.95 -47.38 -22.64
N GLN A 353 -17.80 -46.36 -22.51
CA GLN A 353 -17.59 -45.25 -21.58
C GLN A 353 -17.50 -45.75 -20.13
N CYS A 354 -18.36 -46.69 -19.71
CA CYS A 354 -18.29 -47.29 -18.39
C CYS A 354 -16.96 -48.02 -18.16
N ASP A 355 -16.49 -48.80 -19.13
CA ASP A 355 -15.20 -49.50 -19.05
C ASP A 355 -14.02 -48.53 -19.00
N GLU A 356 -14.04 -47.45 -19.77
CA GLU A 356 -13.06 -46.36 -19.68
C GLU A 356 -13.05 -45.72 -18.29
N THR A 357 -14.23 -45.44 -17.72
CA THR A 357 -14.32 -44.88 -16.37
C THR A 357 -13.85 -45.86 -15.30
N LYS A 358 -14.07 -47.17 -15.48
CA LYS A 358 -13.56 -48.21 -14.59
C LYS A 358 -12.03 -48.27 -14.61
N MET A 359 -11.42 -48.20 -15.80
CA MET A 359 -9.96 -48.16 -15.92
C MET A 359 -9.38 -46.89 -15.29
N LEU A 360 -10.01 -45.74 -15.55
CA LEU A 360 -9.63 -44.46 -14.97
C LEU A 360 -9.76 -44.46 -13.44
N LEU A 361 -10.85 -45.01 -12.91
CA LEU A 361 -11.08 -45.17 -11.47
C LEU A 361 -10.00 -46.04 -10.82
N ASN A 362 -9.70 -47.21 -11.40
CA ASN A 362 -8.65 -48.08 -10.86
C ASN A 362 -7.28 -47.38 -10.85
N ARG A 363 -6.93 -46.69 -11.94
CA ARG A 363 -5.65 -45.97 -12.05
C ARG A 363 -5.55 -44.82 -11.05
N LEU A 364 -6.59 -43.99 -10.95
CA LEU A 364 -6.58 -42.80 -10.09
C LEU A 364 -6.74 -43.14 -8.61
N LEU A 365 -7.42 -44.23 -8.25
CA LEU A 365 -7.43 -44.72 -6.87
C LEU A 365 -6.06 -45.22 -6.42
N ILE A 366 -5.32 -45.92 -7.29
CA ILE A 366 -3.93 -46.32 -7.00
C ILE A 366 -3.05 -45.08 -6.86
N ALA A 367 -3.18 -44.09 -7.74
CA ALA A 367 -2.46 -42.83 -7.63
C ALA A 367 -2.77 -42.09 -6.32
N ASN A 368 -4.05 -42.01 -5.92
CA ASN A 368 -4.45 -41.40 -4.65
C ASN A 368 -3.88 -42.15 -3.44
N PHE A 369 -3.84 -43.49 -3.49
CA PHE A 369 -3.18 -44.28 -2.45
C PHE A 369 -1.69 -43.92 -2.33
N CYS A 370 -0.97 -43.80 -3.44
CA CYS A 370 0.43 -43.36 -3.45
C CYS A 370 0.60 -41.94 -2.92
N LEU A 371 -0.32 -41.02 -3.23
CA LEU A 371 -0.32 -39.64 -2.74
C LEU A 371 -0.58 -39.56 -1.22
N PHE A 372 -1.53 -40.30 -0.68
CA PHE A 372 -1.82 -40.25 0.77
C PHE A 372 -0.69 -40.83 1.61
N PHE A 373 -0.08 -41.94 1.18
CA PHE A 373 0.98 -42.62 1.93
C PHE A 373 2.41 -42.24 1.50
N ASN A 374 2.55 -41.28 0.58
CA ASN A 374 3.82 -40.74 0.10
C ASN A 374 4.79 -41.82 -0.43
N TYR A 375 4.28 -42.83 -1.14
CA TYR A 375 5.08 -43.97 -1.62
C TYR A 375 6.18 -43.55 -2.62
N GLU A 376 5.94 -42.52 -3.44
CA GLU A 376 6.93 -42.04 -4.43
C GLU A 376 8.15 -41.36 -3.78
N SER A 377 7.99 -40.73 -2.61
CA SER A 377 9.10 -40.09 -1.88
C SER A 377 9.94 -41.09 -1.08
N GLN A 378 9.30 -42.14 -0.55
CA GLN A 378 10.00 -43.17 0.23
C GLN A 378 10.86 -44.08 -0.66
N GLU A 379 10.42 -44.42 -1.88
CA GLU A 379 11.27 -45.18 -2.81
C GLU A 379 12.50 -44.37 -3.25
N PHE A 380 12.39 -43.06 -3.48
CA PHE A 380 13.56 -42.23 -3.83
C PHE A 380 14.61 -42.14 -2.71
N GLN A 381 14.19 -42.15 -1.44
CA GLN A 381 15.10 -42.18 -0.28
C GLN A 381 15.73 -43.56 -0.05
N LEU A 382 14.99 -44.64 -0.34
CA LEU A 382 15.52 -46.01 -0.24
C LEU A 382 16.55 -46.30 -1.35
N TYR A 383 16.25 -45.91 -2.60
CA TYR A 383 17.19 -46.08 -3.71
C TYR A 383 18.44 -45.21 -3.63
N SER A 384 18.40 -44.07 -2.94
CA SER A 384 19.57 -43.20 -2.75
C SER A 384 20.47 -43.64 -1.58
N ARG A 385 19.93 -44.33 -0.56
CA ARG A 385 20.76 -44.99 0.47
C ARG A 385 21.49 -46.21 -0.06
N ASP A 386 20.87 -47.00 -0.95
CA ASP A 386 21.47 -48.22 -1.49
C ASP A 386 22.56 -47.97 -2.55
N ARG A 387 22.72 -46.73 -3.05
CA ARG A 387 23.84 -46.34 -3.94
C ARG A 387 25.01 -45.67 -3.21
N GLY A 388 24.93 -45.47 -1.90
CA GLY A 388 26.01 -44.89 -1.07
C GLY A 388 26.90 -45.91 -0.36
N GLN A 389 26.62 -47.21 -0.52
CA GLN A 389 27.47 -48.31 -0.04
C GLN A 389 27.76 -49.25 -1.21
N GLY A 390 28.74 -48.87 -2.03
CA GLY A 390 29.29 -49.67 -3.12
C GLY A 390 30.69 -49.21 -3.43
#